data_AF-A0A1V4TKA3-F1
#
_entry.id   AF-A0A1V4TKA3-F1
#
_cell.length_a   1.000
_cell.length_b   1.000
_cell.length_c   1.000
_cell.angle_alpha   90.00
_cell.angle_beta   90.00
_cell.angle_gamma   90.00
#
_symmetry.space_group_name_H-M   'P 1'
#
loop_
_entity.id
_entity.type
_entity.pdbx_description
1 polymer ?
#
loop_
_entity_poly.entity_id
_entity_poly.type
_entity_poly.pdbx_seq_one_letter_code
_entity_poly.pdbx_strand_id
1 'polypeptide(L)'
;MASEADELQAVADTDISASIVLGFNPMAPGVEGKIDIWETGGSAIDKGLMQMAEECGITKPFMDVAITPLGQGAGPALRTSYAVKSKWGLPVGSGIHNVPSAWDWLRGYKKPVDKGGQGHAEAWPVCDVGSNLIQQTVGGDFVLFGPIENASMAFPACGMADIFMAEAAVDLGTEPVEEHPYFKLL
;
A
#
# COMPACT_ATOMS: atom_id res chain seq x y z
N MET A 1 15.10 -10.66 -4.92
CA MET A 1 15.40 -9.49 -5.76
C MET A 1 15.87 -8.42 -4.81
N ALA A 2 17.17 -8.16 -4.81
CA ALA A 2 17.78 -7.05 -4.10
C ALA A 2 17.95 -5.91 -5.10
N SER A 3 17.99 -4.66 -4.65
CA SER A 3 18.43 -3.55 -5.49
C SER A 3 19.85 -3.81 -5.97
N GLU A 4 20.07 -3.65 -7.27
CA GLU A 4 21.39 -3.87 -7.88
C GLU A 4 22.28 -2.65 -7.62
N ALA A 5 23.61 -2.85 -7.55
CA ALA A 5 24.54 -1.76 -7.23
C ALA A 5 24.43 -0.57 -8.21
N ASP A 6 24.23 -0.85 -9.50
CA ASP A 6 24.06 0.18 -10.53
C ASP A 6 22.74 0.95 -10.37
N GLU A 7 21.68 0.30 -9.85
CA GLU A 7 20.40 0.97 -9.52
C GLU A 7 20.58 1.91 -8.34
N LEU A 8 21.22 1.45 -7.26
CA LEU A 8 21.49 2.25 -6.07
C LEU A 8 22.37 3.46 -6.40
N GLN A 9 23.42 3.26 -7.20
CA GLN A 9 24.28 4.37 -7.65
C GLN A 9 23.49 5.36 -8.51
N ALA A 10 22.67 4.87 -9.43
CA ALA A 10 21.84 5.75 -10.26
C ALA A 10 20.89 6.61 -9.42
N VAL A 11 20.31 6.06 -8.35
CA VAL A 11 19.48 6.84 -7.41
C VAL A 11 20.33 7.85 -6.64
N ALA A 12 21.48 7.43 -6.12
CA ALA A 12 22.39 8.28 -5.35
C ALA A 12 22.95 9.47 -6.15
N ASP A 13 23.07 9.32 -7.48
CA ASP A 13 23.53 10.38 -8.39
C ASP A 13 22.44 11.42 -8.70
N THR A 14 21.20 11.21 -8.24
CA THR A 14 20.09 12.16 -8.41
C THR A 14 19.92 13.11 -7.22
N ASP A 15 19.04 14.11 -7.37
CA ASP A 15 18.56 14.99 -6.30
C ASP A 15 17.25 14.51 -5.66
N ILE A 16 16.83 13.27 -5.95
CA ILE A 16 15.61 12.67 -5.41
C ILE A 16 15.81 12.41 -3.92
N SER A 17 14.89 12.92 -3.11
CA SER A 17 14.89 12.73 -1.64
C SER A 17 13.74 11.85 -1.14
N ALA A 18 12.78 11.51 -1.99
CA ALA A 18 11.60 10.72 -1.66
C ALA A 18 11.54 9.47 -2.54
N SER A 19 11.32 8.30 -1.92
CA SER A 19 11.21 7.04 -2.64
C SER A 19 10.26 6.09 -1.92
N ILE A 20 9.58 5.24 -2.71
CA ILE A 20 8.83 4.11 -2.16
C ILE A 20 9.84 3.02 -1.80
N VAL A 21 9.88 2.64 -0.53
CA VAL A 21 10.75 1.57 -0.02
C VAL A 21 9.91 0.30 0.16
N LEU A 22 9.94 -0.56 -0.86
CA LEU A 22 9.08 -1.75 -0.94
C LEU A 22 9.55 -2.89 -0.02
N GLY A 23 8.81 -3.17 1.05
CA GLY A 23 9.11 -4.20 2.06
C GLY A 23 8.72 -5.63 1.65
N PHE A 24 9.18 -6.08 0.48
CA PHE A 24 8.88 -7.44 0.00
C PHE A 24 9.84 -8.47 0.61
N ASN A 25 9.31 -9.29 1.53
CA ASN A 25 10.04 -10.43 2.10
C ASN A 25 9.27 -11.74 1.88
N PRO A 26 9.56 -12.49 0.80
CA PRO A 26 8.90 -13.77 0.53
C PRO A 26 9.32 -14.88 1.49
N MET A 27 10.46 -14.75 2.16
CA MET A 27 10.99 -15.76 3.08
C MET A 27 10.30 -15.71 4.45
N ALA A 28 9.79 -14.54 4.84
CA ALA A 28 9.05 -14.33 6.08
C ALA A 28 7.88 -13.35 5.84
N PRO A 29 6.71 -13.85 5.36
CA PRO A 29 5.59 -12.99 4.92
C PRO A 29 4.77 -12.38 6.07
N GLY A 30 5.14 -12.66 7.32
CA GLY A 30 4.51 -12.10 8.52
C GLY A 30 4.91 -10.64 8.77
N VAL A 31 4.27 -10.02 9.77
CA VAL A 31 4.54 -8.61 10.14
C VAL A 31 6.00 -8.42 10.54
N GLU A 32 6.54 -9.31 11.37
CA GLU A 32 7.94 -9.27 11.83
C GLU A 32 8.91 -9.34 10.66
N GLY A 33 8.77 -10.33 9.78
CA GLY A 33 9.63 -10.45 8.60
C GLY A 33 9.57 -9.26 7.64
N LYS A 34 8.44 -8.55 7.58
CA LYS A 34 8.32 -7.28 6.85
C LYS A 34 9.00 -6.12 7.57
N ILE A 35 8.98 -6.05 8.89
CA ILE A 35 9.76 -5.04 9.62
C ILE A 35 11.26 -5.32 9.45
N ASP A 36 11.68 -6.58 9.55
CA ASP A 36 13.08 -6.98 9.46
C ASP A 36 13.71 -6.65 8.11
N ILE A 37 12.98 -6.80 7.00
CA ILE A 37 13.52 -6.45 5.67
C ILE A 37 13.90 -4.97 5.57
N TRP A 38 13.16 -4.09 6.25
CA TRP A 38 13.50 -2.67 6.32
C TRP A 38 14.63 -2.37 7.30
N GLU A 39 14.65 -3.01 8.48
CA GLU A 39 15.65 -2.72 9.53
C GLU A 39 17.02 -3.33 9.25
N THR A 40 17.05 -4.61 8.93
CA THR A 40 18.28 -5.41 8.91
C THR A 40 18.50 -6.11 7.57
N GLY A 41 17.46 -6.19 6.74
CA GLY A 41 17.44 -7.02 5.53
C GLY A 41 16.86 -8.42 5.78
N GLY A 42 16.57 -8.74 7.06
CA GLY A 42 16.06 -10.03 7.49
C GLY A 42 16.97 -11.17 7.03
N SER A 43 16.36 -12.23 6.49
CA SER A 43 17.08 -13.36 5.87
C SER A 43 17.24 -13.24 4.36
N ALA A 44 16.79 -12.13 3.76
CA ALA A 44 16.68 -12.00 2.31
C ALA A 44 17.81 -11.19 1.67
N ILE A 45 18.33 -10.18 2.38
CA ILE A 45 19.41 -9.29 1.91
C ILE A 45 20.33 -8.92 3.08
N ASP A 46 21.58 -8.54 2.79
CA ASP A 46 22.61 -8.33 3.82
C ASP A 46 22.48 -7.01 4.60
N LYS A 47 21.62 -6.10 4.13
CA LYS A 47 21.44 -4.75 4.69
C LYS A 47 19.97 -4.35 4.65
N GLY A 48 19.51 -3.62 5.66
CA GLY A 48 18.14 -3.11 5.71
C GLY A 48 17.85 -2.12 4.59
N LEU A 49 16.63 -2.20 4.03
CA LEU A 49 16.21 -1.29 2.97
C LEU A 49 16.21 0.19 3.39
N MET A 50 15.96 0.50 4.68
CA MET A 50 16.02 1.89 5.15
C MET A 50 17.45 2.43 5.12
N GLN A 51 18.43 1.61 5.53
CA GLN A 51 19.84 2.00 5.45
C GLN A 51 20.29 2.18 4.00
N MET A 52 19.89 1.26 3.10
CA MET A 52 20.18 1.41 1.67
C MET A 52 19.57 2.70 1.09
N ALA A 53 18.34 3.03 1.46
CA ALA A 53 17.67 4.25 1.02
C ALA A 53 18.39 5.51 1.52
N GLU A 54 18.79 5.54 2.79
CA GLU A 54 19.55 6.66 3.38
C GLU A 54 20.90 6.86 2.68
N GLU A 55 21.63 5.78 2.40
CA GLU A 55 22.91 5.83 1.67
C GLU A 55 22.76 6.39 0.25
N CYS A 56 21.56 6.28 -0.35
CA CYS A 56 21.23 6.87 -1.65
C CYS A 56 20.65 8.30 -1.55
N GLY A 57 20.66 8.94 -0.38
CA GLY A 57 20.14 10.29 -0.18
C GLY A 57 18.62 10.39 0.02
N ILE A 58 17.92 9.27 0.19
CA ILE A 58 16.46 9.27 0.44
C ILE A 58 16.20 9.60 1.91
N THR A 59 15.61 10.78 2.14
CA THR A 59 15.25 11.29 3.48
C THR A 59 13.74 11.28 3.74
N LYS A 60 12.92 10.98 2.71
CA LYS A 60 11.45 10.94 2.77
C LYS A 60 10.95 9.57 2.27
N PRO A 61 11.18 8.47 3.00
CA PRO A 61 10.74 7.16 2.59
C PRO A 61 9.22 6.99 2.72
N PHE A 62 8.62 6.36 1.71
CA PHE A 62 7.23 5.91 1.72
C PHE A 62 7.24 4.39 1.80
N MET A 63 6.79 3.85 2.93
CA MET A 63 6.89 2.42 3.20
C MET A 63 5.77 1.68 2.44
N ASP A 64 6.12 0.87 1.44
CA ASP A 64 5.12 0.00 0.78
C ASP A 64 5.19 -1.39 1.39
N VAL A 65 4.09 -1.83 2.01
CA VAL A 65 4.03 -3.12 2.72
C VAL A 65 4.11 -4.34 1.81
N ALA A 66 4.26 -4.17 0.50
CA ALA A 66 4.37 -5.24 -0.49
C ALA A 66 3.24 -6.26 -0.31
N ILE A 67 2.03 -5.80 -0.57
CA ILE A 67 0.81 -6.58 -0.41
C ILE A 67 0.85 -7.83 -1.31
N THR A 68 0.66 -9.00 -0.71
CA THR A 68 0.69 -10.29 -1.43
C THR A 68 -0.72 -10.77 -1.77
N PRO A 69 -0.87 -11.78 -2.65
CA PRO A 69 -2.19 -12.33 -2.97
C PRO A 69 -2.95 -12.85 -1.74
N LEU A 70 -4.28 -12.90 -1.84
CA LEU A 70 -5.12 -13.52 -0.81
C LEU A 70 -4.68 -14.97 -0.55
N GLY A 71 -4.60 -15.33 0.73
CA GLY A 71 -4.06 -16.63 1.16
C GLY A 71 -2.53 -16.72 1.22
N GLN A 72 -1.80 -15.71 0.77
CA GLN A 72 -0.32 -15.68 0.76
C GLN A 72 0.28 -14.57 1.63
N GLY A 73 -0.49 -14.02 2.58
CA GLY A 73 -0.02 -12.97 3.49
C GLY A 73 -0.60 -11.57 3.27
N ALA A 74 -1.67 -11.43 2.46
CA ALA A 74 -2.36 -10.14 2.27
C ALA A 74 -2.77 -9.47 3.60
N GLY A 75 -3.39 -10.23 4.50
CA GLY A 75 -3.81 -9.74 5.82
C GLY A 75 -2.63 -9.30 6.70
N PRO A 76 -1.59 -10.13 6.90
CA PRO A 76 -0.36 -9.73 7.57
C PRO A 76 0.29 -8.47 6.97
N ALA A 77 0.35 -8.34 5.64
CA ALA A 77 0.88 -7.15 4.98
C ALA A 77 0.07 -5.89 5.31
N LEU A 78 -1.27 -5.95 5.26
CA LEU A 78 -2.13 -4.86 5.72
C LEU A 78 -1.85 -4.48 7.18
N ARG A 79 -1.73 -5.48 8.06
CA ARG A 79 -1.41 -5.23 9.48
C ARG A 79 -0.03 -4.58 9.67
N THR A 80 0.92 -4.82 8.77
CA THR A 80 2.22 -4.15 8.80
C THR A 80 2.09 -2.63 8.68
N SER A 81 1.03 -2.09 8.05
CA SER A 81 0.80 -0.65 8.02
C SER A 81 0.68 -0.05 9.43
N TYR A 82 -0.09 -0.68 10.32
CA TYR A 82 -0.12 -0.28 11.73
C TYR A 82 1.26 -0.38 12.39
N ALA A 83 2.00 -1.46 12.13
CA ALA A 83 3.31 -1.66 12.74
C ALA A 83 4.32 -0.57 12.31
N VAL A 84 4.34 -0.21 11.03
CA VAL A 84 5.17 0.88 10.50
C VAL A 84 4.81 2.20 11.16
N LYS A 85 3.51 2.54 11.23
CA LYS A 85 3.01 3.74 11.90
C LYS A 85 3.43 3.79 13.36
N SER A 86 3.21 2.72 14.11
CA SER A 86 3.51 2.67 15.55
C SER A 86 5.00 2.70 15.86
N LYS A 87 5.84 2.11 14.99
CA LYS A 87 7.27 1.99 15.24
C LYS A 87 8.07 3.21 14.79
N TRP A 88 7.76 3.74 13.60
CA TRP A 88 8.54 4.82 12.98
C TRP A 88 7.74 6.09 12.69
N GLY A 89 6.42 6.03 12.67
CA GLY A 89 5.58 7.18 12.28
C GLY A 89 5.69 7.57 10.80
N LEU A 90 6.37 6.75 9.98
CA LEU A 90 6.60 7.02 8.56
C LEU A 90 5.33 6.82 7.71
N PRO A 91 5.22 7.52 6.56
CA PRO A 91 4.17 7.26 5.59
C PRO A 91 4.17 5.81 5.13
N VAL A 92 3.01 5.16 5.09
CA VAL A 92 2.87 3.75 4.71
C VAL A 92 1.68 3.51 3.81
N GLY A 93 1.80 2.55 2.90
CA GLY A 93 0.75 2.24 1.94
C GLY A 93 1.02 0.95 1.20
N SER A 94 0.24 0.71 0.14
CA SER A 94 0.55 -0.35 -0.82
C SER A 94 -0.17 -0.18 -2.16
N GLY A 95 0.30 -0.90 -3.16
CA GLY A 95 -0.48 -1.20 -4.37
C GLY A 95 -1.56 -2.27 -4.14
N ILE A 96 -2.56 -1.93 -3.32
CA ILE A 96 -3.56 -2.90 -2.85
C ILE A 96 -4.53 -3.43 -3.92
N HIS A 97 -4.71 -2.68 -5.02
CA HIS A 97 -5.44 -3.14 -6.22
C HIS A 97 -4.88 -4.45 -6.83
N ASN A 98 -3.62 -4.78 -6.53
CA ASN A 98 -3.03 -6.04 -6.96
C ASN A 98 -3.71 -7.27 -6.32
N VAL A 99 -4.34 -7.11 -5.14
CA VAL A 99 -4.96 -8.21 -4.41
C VAL A 99 -6.22 -8.73 -5.13
N PRO A 100 -7.22 -7.89 -5.46
CA PRO A 100 -8.35 -8.34 -6.28
C PRO A 100 -7.92 -8.84 -7.65
N SER A 101 -6.89 -8.23 -8.24
CA SER A 101 -6.33 -8.63 -9.54
C SER A 101 -5.74 -10.03 -9.56
N ALA A 102 -5.01 -10.38 -8.50
CA ALA A 102 -4.45 -11.71 -8.33
C ALA A 102 -5.48 -12.75 -7.84
N TRP A 103 -6.72 -12.35 -7.51
CA TRP A 103 -7.70 -13.27 -6.94
C TRP A 103 -8.40 -14.15 -7.99
N ASP A 104 -7.97 -15.41 -8.10
CA ASP A 104 -8.46 -16.40 -9.06
C ASP A 104 -9.99 -16.53 -9.08
N TRP A 105 -10.61 -16.61 -7.90
CA TRP A 105 -12.06 -16.73 -7.78
C TRP A 105 -12.78 -15.53 -8.40
N LEU A 106 -12.33 -14.31 -8.09
CA LEU A 106 -12.93 -13.09 -8.64
C LEU A 106 -12.73 -12.99 -10.16
N ARG A 107 -11.57 -13.45 -10.67
CA ARG A 107 -11.35 -13.53 -12.12
C ARG A 107 -12.34 -14.46 -12.82
N GLY A 108 -12.68 -15.59 -12.21
CA GLY A 108 -13.73 -16.49 -12.70
C GLY A 108 -15.14 -15.91 -12.56
N TYR A 109 -15.41 -15.26 -11.43
CA TYR A 109 -16.70 -14.65 -11.11
C TYR A 109 -17.07 -13.54 -12.10
N LYS A 110 -16.12 -12.63 -12.37
CA LYS A 110 -16.32 -11.48 -13.28
C LYS A 110 -16.30 -11.83 -14.77
N LYS A 111 -15.75 -12.99 -15.13
CA LYS A 111 -15.57 -13.37 -16.53
C LYS A 111 -16.95 -13.60 -17.18
N PRO A 112 -17.19 -13.14 -18.42
CA PRO A 112 -18.44 -13.38 -19.12
C PRO A 112 -18.79 -14.87 -19.25
N VAL A 113 -20.09 -15.21 -19.22
CA VAL A 113 -20.59 -16.59 -19.27
C VAL A 113 -20.19 -17.29 -20.58
N ASP A 114 -20.28 -16.59 -21.70
CA ASP A 114 -19.85 -17.06 -23.03
C ASP A 114 -18.35 -17.36 -23.10
N LYS A 115 -17.55 -16.80 -22.17
CA LYS A 115 -16.12 -17.08 -22.01
C LYS A 115 -15.86 -18.09 -20.88
N GLY A 116 -16.88 -18.74 -20.32
CA GLY A 116 -16.76 -19.74 -19.26
C GLY A 116 -16.56 -19.16 -17.86
N GLY A 117 -17.07 -17.96 -17.59
CA GLY A 117 -17.17 -17.39 -16.24
C GLY A 117 -18.60 -17.36 -15.70
N GLN A 118 -18.84 -16.53 -14.69
CA GLN A 118 -20.16 -16.39 -14.04
C GLN A 118 -20.91 -15.10 -14.43
N GLY A 119 -20.26 -14.20 -15.18
CA GLY A 119 -20.91 -13.01 -15.75
C GLY A 119 -21.04 -11.81 -14.80
N HIS A 120 -20.39 -11.82 -13.64
CA HIS A 120 -20.53 -10.79 -12.61
C HIS A 120 -19.44 -9.71 -12.69
N ALA A 121 -19.36 -9.02 -13.83
CA ALA A 121 -18.34 -7.99 -14.06
C ALA A 121 -18.40 -6.83 -13.05
N GLU A 122 -19.60 -6.54 -12.54
CA GLU A 122 -19.90 -5.51 -11.54
C GLU A 122 -19.21 -5.74 -10.19
N ALA A 123 -18.84 -6.98 -9.86
CA ALA A 123 -18.18 -7.29 -8.59
C ALA A 123 -16.73 -6.81 -8.55
N TRP A 124 -16.09 -6.66 -9.72
CA TRP A 124 -14.68 -6.29 -9.78
C TRP A 124 -14.40 -4.89 -9.23
N PRO A 125 -15.07 -3.82 -9.69
CA PRO A 125 -14.84 -2.48 -9.14
C PRO A 125 -15.08 -2.41 -7.63
N VAL A 126 -16.04 -3.19 -7.10
CA VAL A 126 -16.33 -3.25 -5.66
C VAL A 126 -15.13 -3.79 -4.89
N CYS A 127 -14.54 -4.90 -5.34
CA CYS A 127 -13.35 -5.46 -4.68
C CYS A 127 -12.11 -4.57 -4.89
N ASP A 128 -11.93 -4.03 -6.09
CA ASP A 128 -10.80 -3.17 -6.46
C ASP A 128 -10.79 -1.88 -5.63
N VAL A 129 -11.85 -1.08 -5.72
CA VAL A 129 -12.00 0.16 -4.97
C VAL A 129 -12.12 -0.11 -3.47
N GLY A 130 -12.87 -1.14 -3.07
CA GLY A 130 -13.02 -1.51 -1.66
C GLY A 130 -11.69 -1.87 -1.00
N SER A 131 -10.73 -2.41 -1.75
CA SER A 131 -9.40 -2.70 -1.22
C SER A 131 -8.62 -1.43 -0.82
N ASN A 132 -8.80 -0.32 -1.54
CA ASN A 132 -8.20 0.98 -1.17
C ASN A 132 -8.68 1.46 0.21
N LEU A 133 -9.99 1.32 0.48
CA LEU A 133 -10.59 1.69 1.77
C LEU A 133 -10.02 0.87 2.92
N ILE A 134 -9.73 -0.41 2.67
CA ILE A 134 -9.10 -1.27 3.68
C ILE A 134 -7.69 -0.75 4.01
N GLN A 135 -6.89 -0.36 3.01
CA GLN A 135 -5.55 0.19 3.25
C GLN A 135 -5.61 1.52 4.03
N GLN A 136 -6.58 2.40 3.75
CA GLN A 136 -6.77 3.64 4.51
C GLN A 136 -7.18 3.36 5.96
N THR A 137 -8.15 2.45 6.17
CA THR A 137 -8.67 2.16 7.51
C THR A 137 -7.66 1.45 8.42
N VAL A 138 -6.62 0.83 7.85
CA VAL A 138 -5.46 0.33 8.61
C VAL A 138 -4.35 1.37 8.84
N GLY A 139 -4.65 2.65 8.66
CA GLY A 139 -3.73 3.76 8.89
C GLY A 139 -2.74 4.00 7.75
N GLY A 140 -3.08 3.56 6.53
CA GLY A 140 -2.28 3.88 5.33
C GLY A 140 -2.43 5.34 4.90
N ASP A 141 -1.33 5.95 4.49
CA ASP A 141 -1.23 7.33 3.99
C ASP A 141 -1.35 7.42 2.47
N PHE A 142 -1.09 6.32 1.76
CA PHE A 142 -1.21 6.27 0.31
C PHE A 142 -1.74 4.92 -0.15
N VAL A 143 -2.42 4.95 -1.29
CA VAL A 143 -2.89 3.77 -2.02
C VAL A 143 -2.47 3.91 -3.48
N LEU A 144 -1.77 2.91 -4.02
CA LEU A 144 -1.64 2.81 -5.48
C LEU A 144 -2.92 2.12 -5.94
N PHE A 145 -3.91 2.91 -6.35
CA PHE A 145 -5.30 2.46 -6.55
C PHE A 145 -5.52 1.66 -7.85
N GLY A 146 -4.47 1.47 -8.65
CA GLY A 146 -4.52 0.66 -9.86
C GLY A 146 -4.81 1.47 -11.12
N PRO A 147 -5.58 0.92 -12.08
CA PRO A 147 -5.83 1.56 -13.37
C PRO A 147 -6.45 2.95 -13.20
N ILE A 148 -5.92 3.93 -13.94
CA ILE A 148 -6.38 5.33 -13.88
C ILE A 148 -7.86 5.47 -14.27
N GLU A 149 -8.39 4.54 -15.06
CA GLU A 149 -9.80 4.47 -15.46
C GLU A 149 -10.75 4.31 -14.26
N ASN A 150 -10.26 3.75 -13.15
CA ASN A 150 -11.04 3.60 -11.92
C ASN A 150 -11.05 4.87 -11.05
N ALA A 151 -10.36 5.95 -11.45
CA ALA A 151 -10.24 7.16 -10.64
C ALA A 151 -11.60 7.77 -10.25
N SER A 152 -12.57 7.77 -11.17
CA SER A 152 -13.92 8.30 -10.92
C SER A 152 -14.71 7.52 -9.86
N MET A 153 -14.29 6.29 -9.55
CA MET A 153 -14.84 5.48 -8.45
C MET A 153 -13.93 5.54 -7.21
N ALA A 154 -12.61 5.45 -7.41
CA ALA A 154 -11.63 5.37 -6.34
C ALA A 154 -11.56 6.67 -5.52
N PHE A 155 -11.46 7.83 -6.17
CA PHE A 155 -11.32 9.11 -5.46
C PHE A 155 -12.51 9.44 -4.55
N PRO A 156 -13.78 9.37 -5.00
CA PRO A 156 -14.91 9.61 -4.09
C PRO A 156 -15.01 8.56 -2.97
N ALA A 157 -14.66 7.30 -3.23
CA ALA A 157 -14.64 6.28 -2.19
C ALA A 157 -13.55 6.55 -1.13
N CYS A 158 -12.32 6.85 -1.56
CA CYS A 158 -11.23 7.21 -0.66
C CYS A 158 -11.49 8.52 0.08
N GLY A 159 -12.09 9.51 -0.59
CA GLY A 159 -12.47 10.78 0.03
C GLY A 159 -13.52 10.59 1.12
N MET A 160 -14.51 9.71 0.91
CA MET A 160 -15.46 9.33 1.97
C MET A 160 -14.75 8.66 3.14
N ALA A 161 -13.78 7.75 2.89
CA ALA A 161 -13.01 7.15 3.96
C ALA A 161 -12.19 8.18 4.74
N ASP A 162 -11.55 9.15 4.08
CA ASP A 162 -10.82 10.23 4.74
C ASP A 162 -11.73 11.09 5.62
N ILE A 163 -12.96 11.38 5.17
CA ILE A 163 -13.98 12.08 5.98
C ILE A 163 -14.29 11.31 7.25
N PHE A 164 -14.56 10.00 7.15
CA PHE A 164 -14.81 9.16 8.32
C PHE A 164 -13.61 9.14 9.28
N MET A 165 -12.39 9.06 8.77
CA MET A 165 -11.19 9.07 9.61
C MET A 165 -10.98 10.43 10.29
N ALA A 166 -11.24 11.54 9.59
CA ALA A 166 -11.14 12.88 10.18
C ALA A 166 -12.16 13.09 11.30
N GLU A 167 -13.41 12.67 11.10
CA GLU A 167 -14.44 12.70 12.16
C GLU A 167 -14.03 11.85 13.37
N ALA A 168 -13.47 10.67 13.13
CA ALA A 168 -13.05 9.74 14.18
C ALA A 168 -11.79 10.19 14.94
N ALA A 169 -11.01 11.13 14.41
CA ALA A 169 -9.75 11.56 15.00
C ALA A 169 -9.87 12.85 15.84
N VAL A 170 -11.05 13.47 15.88
CA VAL A 170 -11.30 14.74 16.59
C VAL A 170 -11.00 14.61 18.09
N ASP A 171 -11.44 13.54 18.74
CA ASP A 171 -11.22 13.29 20.17
C ASP A 171 -9.77 12.88 20.49
N LEU A 172 -9.01 12.46 19.47
CA LEU A 172 -7.58 12.20 19.55
C LEU A 172 -6.73 13.47 19.40
N GLY A 173 -7.35 14.63 19.19
CA GLY A 173 -6.67 15.92 19.01
C GLY A 173 -5.98 16.09 17.65
N THR A 174 -6.43 15.35 16.63
CA THR A 174 -5.95 15.50 15.25
C THR A 174 -6.96 16.31 14.45
N GLU A 175 -6.46 17.25 13.64
CA GLU A 175 -7.31 18.15 12.85
C GLU A 175 -7.04 17.98 11.34
N PRO A 176 -8.09 17.95 10.49
CA PRO A 176 -7.92 17.90 9.05
C PRO A 176 -7.35 19.21 8.50
N VAL A 177 -6.53 19.13 7.44
CA VAL A 177 -6.00 20.31 6.72
C VAL A 177 -7.09 21.02 5.90
N GLU A 178 -6.88 22.28 5.52
CA GLU A 178 -7.87 23.10 4.79
C GLU A 178 -8.36 22.46 3.47
N GLU A 179 -7.47 21.76 2.76
CA GLU A 179 -7.77 21.08 1.51
C GLU A 179 -8.31 19.65 1.69
N HIS A 180 -8.59 19.23 2.92
CA HIS A 180 -9.07 17.89 3.24
C HIS A 180 -10.49 17.63 2.67
N PRO A 181 -10.80 16.41 2.22
CA PRO A 181 -12.14 16.03 1.71
C PRO A 181 -13.31 16.46 2.63
N TYR A 182 -13.11 16.43 3.94
CA TYR A 182 -14.08 16.91 4.95
C TYR A 182 -14.56 18.34 4.69
N PHE A 183 -13.69 19.26 4.27
CA PHE A 183 -14.08 20.65 3.99
C PHE A 183 -14.48 20.90 2.54
N LYS A 184 -14.23 19.95 1.64
CA LYS A 184 -14.43 20.14 0.19
C LYS A 184 -15.65 19.39 -0.37
N LEU A 185 -16.08 18.32 0.29
CA LEU A 185 -17.11 17.39 -0.22
C LEU A 185 -18.35 17.28 0.68
N LEU A 186 -18.42 18.05 1.76
CA LEU A 186 -19.60 18.25 2.60
C LEU A 186 -20.29 19.58 2.25
#